data_AF-A0A2V8BVT2-F1
#
_entry.id   AF-A0A2V8BVT2-F1
#
_cell.length_a   1.000
_cell.length_b   1.000
_cell.length_c   1.000
_cell.angle_alpha   90.00
_cell.angle_beta   90.00
_cell.angle_gamma   90.00
#
_symmetry.space_group_name_H-M   'P 1'
#
loop_
_entity.id
_entity.type
_entity.pdbx_description
1 polymer ?
#
loop_
_entity_poly.entity_id
_entity_poly.type
_entity_poly.pdbx_seq_one_letter_code
_entity_poly.pdbx_strand_id
1 'polypeptide(L)'
;MPQRRFDSNETSLNAVGGTPSSAATEASVRQLIASGDHKTALERAKALHKTSSTNASEALLVDAYAERIRSLLRRNLTLEAQSLIDLVRQRYPTARARLDELTARVVAKPRSLDDLVRPLNDPGLAAAQRAAIERVLRQDVWDLAALAGCEALPADHSLRKGAAALERAFVAATSGPVAENALSLPEVSHRSPLAPWKLLTRAIASFYRGEDESCRRYVDGIDPQSVPQRLVPTIKAMLTGETAAPLTPAAGALRARITKSVHAAERPRGPGSGARVRRQRPHSQGHPSGPGSVSASLARPA
;
A
#
# COMPACT_ATOMS: atom_id res chain seq x y z
N MET A 1 -25.66 -58.73 -51.46
CA MET A 1 -24.36 -59.31 -51.04
C MET A 1 -23.42 -59.33 -52.24
N PRO A 2 -22.14 -58.92 -52.16
CA PRO A 2 -21.50 -57.94 -51.26
C PRO A 2 -20.66 -56.90 -52.06
N GLN A 3 -20.66 -55.61 -51.70
CA GLN A 3 -19.62 -54.93 -50.90
C GLN A 3 -18.19 -55.46 -51.09
N ARG A 4 -17.33 -54.64 -51.73
CA ARG A 4 -15.88 -54.65 -51.48
C ARG A 4 -15.46 -53.30 -50.92
N ARG A 5 -15.03 -53.37 -49.66
CA ARG A 5 -14.18 -52.40 -48.97
C ARG A 5 -12.91 -52.19 -49.78
N PHE A 6 -12.45 -50.94 -49.84
CA PHE A 6 -11.03 -50.65 -49.85
C PHE A 6 -10.76 -49.63 -48.75
N ASP A 7 -10.17 -50.16 -47.69
CA ASP A 7 -9.58 -49.41 -46.60
C ASP A 7 -8.37 -48.62 -47.12
N SER A 8 -8.35 -47.35 -46.77
CA SER A 8 -7.22 -46.59 -46.22
C SER A 8 -5.85 -47.28 -46.23
N ASN A 9 -4.93 -46.82 -47.09
CA ASN A 9 -3.58 -46.45 -46.65
C ASN A 9 -2.81 -45.81 -47.82
N GLU A 10 -2.65 -44.50 -47.80
CA GLU A 10 -1.40 -43.90 -48.27
C GLU A 10 -1.08 -42.66 -47.43
N THR A 11 -0.48 -42.99 -46.29
CA THR A 11 0.49 -42.17 -45.57
C THR A 11 1.38 -41.40 -46.54
N SER A 12 1.14 -40.09 -46.67
CA SER A 12 2.17 -39.14 -47.07
C SER A 12 2.51 -38.27 -45.87
N LEU A 13 3.52 -38.76 -45.14
CA LEU A 13 4.29 -38.02 -44.17
C LEU A 13 5.31 -37.13 -44.89
N ASN A 14 5.43 -35.89 -44.40
CA ASN A 14 6.55 -34.94 -44.54
C ASN A 14 6.65 -34.18 -45.87
N ALA A 15 6.89 -32.86 -45.93
CA ALA A 15 7.32 -31.84 -44.97
C ALA A 15 6.79 -30.47 -45.49
N VAL A 16 6.59 -29.43 -44.69
CA VAL A 16 7.59 -28.41 -44.35
C VAL A 16 6.88 -27.38 -43.46
N GLY A 17 7.56 -26.86 -42.44
CA GLY A 17 7.05 -25.89 -41.48
C GLY A 17 6.27 -24.74 -42.13
N GLY A 18 4.94 -24.82 -42.03
CA GLY A 18 4.06 -23.75 -42.46
C GLY A 18 4.16 -22.62 -41.47
N THR A 19 4.65 -21.47 -41.90
CA THR A 19 4.34 -20.19 -41.24
C THR A 19 2.84 -20.18 -40.93
N PRO A 20 2.42 -20.05 -39.66
CA PRO A 20 1.00 -19.98 -39.34
C PRO A 20 0.38 -18.90 -40.21
N SER A 21 -0.76 -19.21 -40.86
CA SER A 21 -1.50 -18.23 -41.66
C SER A 21 -1.70 -16.96 -40.81
N SER A 22 -1.58 -15.77 -41.42
CA SER A 22 -1.72 -14.47 -40.73
C SER A 22 -2.95 -14.44 -39.82
N ALA A 23 -4.06 -15.04 -40.27
CA ALA A 23 -5.31 -15.15 -39.49
C ALA A 23 -5.16 -16.04 -38.24
N ALA A 24 -4.43 -17.16 -38.32
CA ALA A 24 -4.15 -18.03 -37.18
C ALA A 24 -3.22 -17.35 -36.17
N THR A 25 -2.24 -16.57 -36.66
CA THR A 25 -1.38 -15.76 -35.78
C THR A 25 -2.16 -14.64 -35.09
N GLU A 26 -3.06 -13.95 -35.79
CA GLU A 26 -3.94 -12.95 -35.19
C GLU A 26 -4.82 -13.55 -34.09
N ALA A 27 -5.46 -14.69 -34.36
CA ALA A 27 -6.28 -15.40 -33.38
C ALA A 27 -5.46 -15.79 -32.14
N SER A 28 -4.23 -16.28 -32.33
CA SER A 28 -3.32 -16.61 -31.23
C SER A 28 -2.95 -15.39 -30.38
N VAL A 29 -2.69 -14.23 -30.99
CA VAL A 29 -2.43 -12.98 -30.26
C VAL A 29 -3.65 -12.57 -29.43
N ARG A 30 -4.86 -12.61 -30.01
CA ARG A 30 -6.10 -12.30 -29.28
C ARG A 30 -6.31 -13.25 -28.09
N GLN A 31 -6.01 -14.54 -28.27
CA GLN A 31 -6.09 -15.53 -27.19
C GLN A 31 -5.09 -15.24 -26.08
N LEU A 32 -3.84 -14.88 -26.40
CA LEU A 32 -2.81 -14.52 -25.40
C LEU A 32 -3.19 -13.25 -24.63
N ILE A 33 -3.83 -12.28 -25.30
CA ILE A 33 -4.39 -11.11 -24.63
C ILE A 33 -5.47 -11.53 -23.64
N ALA A 34 -6.41 -12.40 -24.07
CA ALA A 34 -7.50 -12.88 -23.23
C ALA A 34 -7.02 -13.74 -22.04
N SER A 35 -5.94 -14.51 -22.21
CA SER A 35 -5.36 -15.34 -21.14
C SER A 35 -4.44 -14.57 -20.19
N GLY A 36 -4.17 -13.29 -20.45
CA GLY A 36 -3.35 -12.44 -19.59
C GLY A 36 -1.84 -12.52 -19.85
N ASP A 37 -1.38 -13.27 -20.85
CA ASP A 37 0.03 -13.31 -21.24
C ASP A 37 0.39 -12.16 -22.18
N HIS A 38 0.30 -10.95 -21.63
CA HIS A 38 0.45 -9.71 -22.39
C HIS A 38 1.86 -9.48 -22.92
N LYS A 39 2.89 -10.11 -22.34
CA LYS A 39 4.28 -9.98 -22.83
C LYS A 39 4.44 -10.79 -24.12
N THR A 40 4.02 -12.05 -24.11
CA THR A 40 4.09 -12.92 -25.29
C THR A 40 3.14 -12.44 -26.38
N ALA A 41 1.95 -11.96 -26.01
CA ALA A 41 1.01 -11.35 -26.95
C ALA A 41 1.65 -10.18 -27.72
N LEU A 42 2.35 -9.28 -27.01
CA LEU A 42 2.98 -8.12 -27.63
C LEU A 42 4.10 -8.51 -28.60
N GLU A 43 4.98 -9.45 -28.22
CA GLU A 43 6.07 -9.88 -29.11
C GLU A 43 5.54 -10.56 -30.38
N ARG A 44 4.49 -11.39 -30.26
CA ARG A 44 3.84 -11.99 -31.43
C ARG A 44 3.12 -10.95 -32.30
N ALA A 45 2.47 -9.96 -31.71
CA ALA A 45 1.83 -8.88 -32.45
C ALA A 45 2.86 -8.03 -33.24
N LYS A 46 4.03 -7.74 -32.65
CA LYS A 46 5.13 -7.06 -33.34
C LYS A 46 5.64 -7.86 -34.54
N ALA A 47 5.86 -9.16 -34.35
CA ALA A 47 6.33 -10.03 -35.42
C ALA A 47 5.31 -10.11 -36.57
N LEU A 48 4.03 -10.21 -36.26
CA LEU A 48 2.96 -10.22 -37.25
C LEU A 48 2.89 -8.91 -38.04
N HIS A 49 2.89 -7.77 -37.35
CA HIS A 49 2.83 -6.47 -38.02
C HIS A 49 4.08 -6.21 -38.88
N LYS A 50 5.26 -6.68 -38.44
CA LYS A 50 6.49 -6.61 -39.24
C LYS A 50 6.38 -7.36 -40.56
N THR A 51 5.71 -8.51 -40.57
CA THR A 51 5.56 -9.35 -41.78
C THR A 51 4.44 -8.86 -42.68
N SER A 52 3.30 -8.43 -42.12
CA SER A 52 2.09 -8.12 -42.89
C SER A 52 1.91 -6.63 -43.19
N SER A 53 2.35 -5.73 -42.30
CA SER A 53 2.22 -4.27 -42.40
C SER A 53 0.81 -3.77 -42.79
N THR A 54 -0.24 -4.46 -42.34
CA THR A 54 -1.64 -4.11 -42.63
C THR A 54 -2.27 -3.30 -41.49
N ASN A 55 -3.30 -2.51 -41.78
CA ASN A 55 -4.09 -1.80 -40.76
C ASN A 55 -4.66 -2.73 -39.67
N ALA A 56 -5.08 -3.95 -40.04
CA ALA A 56 -5.57 -4.94 -39.09
C ALA A 56 -4.47 -5.42 -38.13
N SER A 57 -3.27 -5.68 -38.66
CA SER A 57 -2.12 -6.07 -37.85
C SER A 57 -1.63 -4.92 -36.93
N GLU A 58 -1.73 -3.67 -37.39
CA GLU A 58 -1.42 -2.49 -36.58
C GLU A 58 -2.42 -2.32 -35.44
N ALA A 59 -3.73 -2.41 -35.73
CA ALA A 59 -4.78 -2.33 -34.72
C ALA A 59 -4.57 -3.38 -33.61
N LEU A 60 -4.24 -4.62 -33.99
CA LEU A 60 -3.97 -5.69 -33.03
C LEU A 60 -2.69 -5.44 -32.21
N LEU A 61 -1.66 -4.85 -32.81
CA LEU A 61 -0.45 -4.43 -32.11
C LEU A 61 -0.74 -3.33 -31.08
N VAL A 62 -1.57 -2.36 -31.42
CA VAL A 62 -2.01 -1.28 -30.52
C VAL A 62 -2.80 -1.85 -29.33
N ASP A 63 -3.69 -2.82 -29.57
CA ASP A 63 -4.43 -3.50 -28.51
C ASP A 63 -3.50 -4.28 -27.58
N ALA A 64 -2.49 -4.97 -28.12
CA ALA A 64 -1.48 -5.68 -27.34
C ALA A 64 -0.62 -4.74 -26.48
N TYR A 65 -0.22 -3.57 -27.01
CA TYR A 65 0.47 -2.53 -26.24
C TYR A 65 -0.41 -2.02 -25.10
N ALA A 66 -1.67 -1.69 -25.39
CA ALA A 66 -2.60 -1.18 -24.38
C ALA A 66 -2.75 -2.18 -23.23
N GLU A 67 -2.97 -3.47 -23.52
CA GLU A 67 -3.10 -4.51 -22.50
C GLU A 67 -1.81 -4.74 -21.70
N ARG A 68 -0.65 -4.66 -22.34
CA ARG A 68 0.63 -4.74 -21.64
C ARG A 68 0.83 -3.56 -20.68
N ILE A 69 0.51 -2.35 -21.11
CA ILE A 69 0.54 -1.14 -20.26
C ILE A 69 -0.42 -1.30 -19.08
N ARG A 70 -1.67 -1.72 -19.34
CA ARG A 70 -2.66 -1.98 -18.30
C ARG A 70 -2.20 -3.05 -17.29
N SER A 71 -1.52 -4.10 -17.75
CA SER A 71 -0.95 -5.15 -16.89
C SER A 71 0.16 -4.62 -15.98
N LEU A 72 1.05 -3.77 -16.50
CA LEU A 72 2.11 -3.14 -15.71
C LEU A 72 1.53 -2.20 -14.65
N LEU A 73 0.55 -1.37 -15.01
CA LEU A 73 -0.13 -0.49 -14.07
C LEU A 73 -0.87 -1.26 -12.97
N ARG A 74 -1.56 -2.36 -13.31
CA ARG A 74 -2.20 -3.25 -12.31
C ARG A 74 -1.20 -3.85 -11.31
N ARG A 75 0.07 -4.00 -11.70
CA ARG A 75 1.17 -4.51 -10.87
C ARG A 75 1.99 -3.41 -10.21
N ASN A 76 1.56 -2.15 -10.32
CA ASN A 76 2.24 -0.96 -9.81
C ASN A 76 3.66 -0.74 -10.41
N LEU A 77 3.90 -1.25 -11.62
CA LEU A 77 5.14 -1.07 -12.38
C LEU A 77 5.04 0.17 -13.27
N THR A 78 4.98 1.33 -12.62
CA THR A 78 4.58 2.60 -13.24
C THR A 78 5.66 3.19 -14.16
N LEU A 79 6.95 3.02 -13.83
CA LEU A 79 8.06 3.50 -14.66
C LEU A 79 8.16 2.71 -15.97
N GLU A 80 7.95 1.40 -15.90
CA GLU A 80 7.93 0.51 -17.06
C GLU A 80 6.73 0.80 -17.94
N ALA A 81 5.56 1.03 -17.35
CA ALA A 81 4.36 1.45 -18.08
C ALA A 81 4.60 2.78 -18.80
N GLN A 82 5.20 3.77 -18.12
CA GLN A 82 5.49 5.08 -18.70
C GLN A 82 6.49 4.99 -19.85
N SER A 83 7.57 4.22 -19.68
CA SER A 83 8.56 3.97 -20.73
C SER A 83 7.92 3.35 -21.98
N LEU A 84 6.95 2.43 -21.79
CA LEU A 84 6.24 1.81 -22.89
C LEU A 84 5.27 2.78 -23.59
N ILE A 85 4.59 3.63 -22.82
CA ILE A 85 3.73 4.70 -23.35
C ILE A 85 4.55 5.66 -24.23
N ASP A 86 5.71 6.11 -23.73
CA ASP A 86 6.56 7.05 -24.45
C ASP A 86 7.13 6.44 -25.73
N LEU A 87 7.56 5.17 -25.68
CA LEU A 87 8.01 4.43 -26.85
C LEU A 87 6.93 4.36 -27.94
N VAL A 88 5.69 4.04 -27.54
CA VAL A 88 4.60 3.90 -28.51
C VAL A 88 4.17 5.25 -29.09
N ARG A 89 4.16 6.31 -28.27
CA ARG A 89 3.90 7.68 -28.73
C ARG A 89 4.92 8.16 -29.77
N GLN A 90 6.17 7.76 -29.63
CA GLN A 90 7.23 8.08 -30.59
C GLN A 90 7.10 7.26 -31.89
N ARG A 91 6.78 5.96 -31.79
CA ARG A 91 6.81 5.04 -32.94
C ARG A 91 5.50 4.99 -33.74
N TYR A 92 4.35 5.27 -33.12
CA TYR A 92 3.03 5.17 -33.75
C TYR A 92 2.18 6.42 -33.47
N PRO A 93 2.47 7.56 -34.11
CA PRO A 93 1.79 8.84 -33.84
C PRO A 93 0.28 8.77 -34.07
N THR A 94 -0.15 8.05 -35.12
CA THR A 94 -1.56 7.89 -35.51
C THR A 94 -2.35 7.05 -34.50
N ALA A 95 -1.70 6.11 -33.82
CA ALA A 95 -2.32 5.26 -32.80
C ALA A 95 -2.40 5.91 -31.42
N ARG A 96 -1.74 7.07 -31.23
CA ARG A 96 -1.62 7.75 -29.92
C ARG A 96 -2.96 8.01 -29.26
N ALA A 97 -3.90 8.62 -29.98
CA ALA A 97 -5.21 8.97 -29.43
C ALA A 97 -6.00 7.74 -28.97
N ARG A 98 -5.99 6.67 -29.78
CA ARG A 98 -6.64 5.39 -29.45
C ARG A 98 -5.99 4.72 -28.23
N LEU A 99 -4.67 4.75 -28.12
CA LEU A 99 -3.95 4.20 -26.97
C LEU A 99 -4.18 5.01 -25.69
N ASP A 100 -4.19 6.33 -25.80
CA ASP A 100 -4.52 7.22 -24.69
C ASP A 100 -5.95 6.92 -24.20
N GLU A 101 -6.93 6.74 -25.10
CA GLU A 101 -8.31 6.35 -24.74
C GLU A 101 -8.37 4.96 -24.06
N LEU A 102 -7.68 3.96 -24.63
CA LEU A 102 -7.64 2.61 -24.08
C LEU A 102 -6.93 2.59 -22.71
N THR A 103 -5.87 3.37 -22.52
CA THR A 103 -5.13 3.38 -21.25
C THR A 103 -5.75 4.30 -20.21
N ALA A 104 -6.49 5.34 -20.60
CA ALA A 104 -7.15 6.29 -19.70
C ALA A 104 -8.01 5.60 -18.63
N ARG A 105 -8.72 4.52 -18.99
CA ARG A 105 -9.56 3.76 -18.05
C ARG A 105 -8.78 3.05 -16.93
N VAL A 106 -7.49 2.80 -17.13
CA VAL A 106 -6.61 2.15 -16.14
C VAL A 106 -5.67 3.15 -15.47
N VAL A 107 -5.24 4.19 -16.20
CA VAL A 107 -4.53 5.36 -15.65
C VAL A 107 -5.42 6.20 -14.75
N ALA A 108 -6.75 6.10 -14.88
CA ALA A 108 -7.72 6.71 -13.98
C ALA A 108 -7.68 6.16 -12.54
N LYS A 109 -6.84 5.15 -12.22
CA LYS A 109 -6.52 4.90 -10.82
C LYS A 109 -5.64 6.07 -10.34
N PRO A 110 -6.09 6.86 -9.34
CA PRO A 110 -5.36 8.04 -8.90
C PRO A 110 -3.93 7.64 -8.51
N ARG A 111 -2.96 8.34 -9.09
CA ARG A 111 -1.52 8.06 -8.94
C ARG A 111 -1.00 8.42 -7.54
N SER A 112 -1.73 9.25 -6.83
CA SER A 112 -1.42 9.71 -5.48
C SER A 112 -2.71 9.83 -4.65
N LEU A 113 -2.56 9.85 -3.31
CA LEU A 113 -3.68 10.12 -2.41
C LEU A 113 -4.33 11.48 -2.72
N ASP A 114 -3.50 12.48 -3.01
CA ASP A 114 -3.92 13.82 -3.39
C ASP A 114 -4.83 13.81 -4.62
N ASP A 115 -4.45 13.09 -5.67
CA ASP A 115 -5.26 12.97 -6.89
C ASP A 115 -6.58 12.22 -6.64
N LEU A 116 -6.59 11.26 -5.70
CA LEU A 116 -7.79 10.51 -5.33
C LEU A 116 -8.80 11.42 -4.63
N VAL A 117 -8.35 12.28 -3.72
CA VAL A 117 -9.23 13.06 -2.85
C VAL A 117 -9.57 14.44 -3.40
N ARG A 118 -8.74 15.03 -4.27
CA ARG A 118 -8.95 16.36 -4.85
C ARG A 118 -10.37 16.58 -5.41
N PRO A 119 -10.99 15.62 -6.13
CA PRO A 119 -12.36 15.81 -6.64
C PRO A 119 -13.41 15.97 -5.54
N LEU A 120 -13.16 15.49 -4.31
CA LEU A 120 -14.13 15.57 -3.22
C LEU A 120 -14.38 16.99 -2.70
N ASN A 121 -13.50 17.93 -3.05
CA ASN A 121 -13.66 19.36 -2.77
C ASN A 121 -14.82 19.99 -3.54
N ASP A 122 -15.22 19.40 -4.67
CA ASP A 122 -16.36 19.88 -5.44
C ASP A 122 -17.67 19.43 -4.77
N PRO A 123 -18.49 20.37 -4.27
CA PRO A 123 -19.81 20.03 -3.72
C PRO A 123 -20.77 19.53 -4.81
N GLY A 124 -20.54 19.88 -6.08
CA GLY A 124 -21.31 19.44 -7.24
C GLY A 124 -20.88 18.07 -7.78
N LEU A 125 -19.90 17.41 -7.16
CA LEU A 125 -19.41 16.11 -7.60
C LEU A 125 -20.54 15.08 -7.67
N ALA A 126 -20.70 14.45 -8.84
CA ALA A 126 -21.72 13.43 -9.06
C ALA A 126 -21.65 12.32 -8.00
N ALA A 127 -22.81 11.92 -7.45
CA ALA A 127 -22.88 10.95 -6.36
C ALA A 127 -22.18 9.62 -6.67
N ALA A 128 -22.30 9.13 -7.91
CA ALA A 128 -21.62 7.91 -8.36
C ALA A 128 -20.08 8.04 -8.34
N GLN A 129 -19.55 9.20 -8.72
CA GLN A 129 -18.12 9.47 -8.71
C GLN A 129 -17.59 9.62 -7.27
N ARG A 130 -18.34 10.33 -6.42
CA ARG A 130 -18.05 10.42 -4.98
C ARG A 130 -17.98 9.03 -4.34
N ALA A 131 -19.00 8.19 -4.58
CA ALA A 131 -19.05 6.83 -4.07
C ALA A 131 -17.89 5.96 -4.58
N ALA A 132 -17.46 6.13 -5.84
CA ALA A 132 -16.32 5.42 -6.38
C ALA A 132 -15.01 5.80 -5.68
N ILE A 133 -14.79 7.08 -5.41
CA ILE A 133 -13.61 7.58 -4.67
C ILE A 133 -13.64 7.06 -3.22
N GLU A 134 -14.77 7.18 -2.53
CA GLU A 134 -14.94 6.70 -1.16
C GLU A 134 -14.73 5.19 -1.04
N ARG A 135 -15.15 4.42 -2.05
CA ARG A 135 -14.85 2.98 -2.11
C ARG A 135 -13.35 2.72 -2.18
N VAL A 136 -12.61 3.44 -3.03
CA VAL A 136 -11.15 3.30 -3.11
C VAL A 136 -10.50 3.69 -1.78
N LEU A 137 -10.93 4.79 -1.15
CA LEU A 137 -10.44 5.18 0.18
C LEU A 137 -10.63 4.06 1.20
N ARG A 138 -11.80 3.42 1.23
CA ARG A 138 -12.09 2.31 2.14
C ARG A 138 -11.24 1.07 1.90
N GLN A 139 -10.94 0.77 0.62
CA GLN A 139 -10.25 -0.44 0.18
C GLN A 139 -8.72 -0.35 0.23
N ASP A 140 -8.17 0.86 0.04
CA ASP A 140 -6.74 1.06 -0.20
C ASP A 140 -6.03 1.97 0.84
N VAL A 141 -6.75 2.84 1.57
CA VAL A 141 -6.10 3.76 2.54
C VAL A 141 -5.81 3.06 3.86
N TRP A 142 -4.52 2.94 4.15
CA TRP A 142 -3.98 2.41 5.40
C TRP A 142 -3.23 3.45 6.24
N ASP A 143 -2.77 4.53 5.63
CA ASP A 143 -2.06 5.61 6.30
C ASP A 143 -3.04 6.76 6.63
N LEU A 144 -3.57 6.72 7.86
CA LEU A 144 -4.50 7.75 8.36
C LEU A 144 -3.81 9.10 8.57
N ALA A 145 -2.52 9.11 8.95
CA ALA A 145 -1.75 10.32 9.15
C ALA A 145 -1.53 11.06 7.83
N ALA A 146 -1.20 10.32 6.76
CA ALA A 146 -1.11 10.88 5.41
C ALA A 146 -2.44 11.49 4.95
N LEU A 147 -3.58 10.84 5.23
CA LEU A 147 -4.90 11.38 4.89
C LEU A 147 -5.25 12.64 5.72
N ALA A 148 -4.90 12.66 7.01
CA ALA A 148 -5.08 13.82 7.87
C ALA A 148 -4.25 15.03 7.41
N GLY A 149 -3.02 14.77 6.95
CA GLY A 149 -2.09 15.77 6.43
C GLY A 149 -2.31 16.18 4.97
N CYS A 150 -3.22 15.52 4.24
CA CYS A 150 -3.38 15.72 2.80
C CYS A 150 -3.85 17.15 2.46
N GLU A 151 -2.96 17.96 1.88
CA GLU A 151 -3.23 19.36 1.53
C GLU A 151 -4.18 19.50 0.33
N ALA A 152 -4.40 18.43 -0.43
CA ALA A 152 -5.39 18.41 -1.50
C ALA A 152 -6.83 18.57 -0.99
N LEU A 153 -7.10 18.42 0.32
CA LEU A 153 -8.37 18.73 0.96
C LEU A 153 -8.21 19.94 1.91
N PRO A 154 -9.19 20.86 1.99
CA PRO A 154 -9.20 21.92 2.99
C PRO A 154 -9.06 21.38 4.42
N ALA A 155 -8.39 22.10 5.31
CA ALA A 155 -8.18 21.67 6.70
C ALA A 155 -9.51 21.36 7.44
N ASP A 156 -10.59 22.05 7.07
CA ASP A 156 -11.92 21.85 7.64
C ASP A 156 -12.71 20.70 7.03
N HIS A 157 -12.18 20.04 5.99
CA HIS A 157 -12.85 18.95 5.30
C HIS A 157 -13.08 17.76 6.25
N SER A 158 -14.29 17.19 6.22
CA SER A 158 -14.73 16.12 7.14
C SER A 158 -13.81 14.89 7.12
N LEU A 159 -13.30 14.49 5.95
CA LEU A 159 -12.34 13.40 5.83
C LEU A 159 -11.01 13.67 6.56
N ARG A 160 -10.47 14.90 6.49
CA ARG A 160 -9.21 15.24 7.20
C ARG A 160 -9.42 15.25 8.71
N LYS A 161 -10.50 15.90 9.17
CA LYS A 161 -10.88 15.93 10.60
C LYS A 161 -11.11 14.52 11.15
N GLY A 162 -11.86 13.70 10.41
CA GLY A 162 -12.11 12.31 10.76
C GLY A 162 -10.83 11.48 10.81
N ALA A 163 -9.94 11.62 9.83
CA ALA A 163 -8.66 10.91 9.80
C ALA A 163 -7.76 11.30 10.98
N ALA A 164 -7.63 12.59 11.30
CA ALA A 164 -6.83 13.07 12.42
C ALA A 164 -7.38 12.62 13.79
N ALA A 165 -8.70 12.67 13.97
CA ALA A 165 -9.33 12.17 15.20
C ALA A 165 -9.13 10.66 15.36
N LEU A 166 -9.28 9.92 14.26
CA LEU A 166 -9.15 8.47 14.24
C LEU A 166 -7.71 8.00 14.39
N GLU A 167 -6.73 8.68 13.81
CA GLU A 167 -5.31 8.42 14.02
C GLU A 167 -4.95 8.51 15.50
N ARG A 168 -5.33 9.61 16.17
CA ARG A 168 -5.09 9.79 17.61
C ARG A 168 -5.74 8.70 18.44
N ALA A 169 -6.99 8.34 18.15
CA ALA A 169 -7.69 7.28 18.85
C ALA A 169 -7.08 5.89 18.60
N PHE A 170 -6.63 5.62 17.38
CA PHE A 170 -5.96 4.37 17.02
C PHE A 170 -4.62 4.22 17.73
N VAL A 171 -3.81 5.28 17.77
CA VAL A 171 -2.55 5.29 18.52
C VAL A 171 -2.81 5.08 20.02
N ALA A 172 -3.81 5.76 20.59
CA ALA A 172 -4.17 5.56 21.99
C ALA A 172 -4.61 4.12 22.27
N ALA A 173 -5.53 3.58 21.47
CA ALA A 173 -6.06 2.22 21.65
C ALA A 173 -5.01 1.13 21.49
N THR A 174 -3.98 1.35 20.66
CA THR A 174 -2.87 0.42 20.47
C THR A 174 -1.74 0.57 21.49
N SER A 175 -1.75 1.66 22.28
CA SER A 175 -0.75 1.92 23.33
C SER A 175 -1.21 1.44 24.72
N GLY A 176 -2.49 1.14 24.91
CA GLY A 176 -3.02 0.61 26.16
C GLY A 176 -4.53 0.78 26.31
N PRO A 177 -5.09 0.50 27.51
CA PRO A 177 -6.51 0.66 27.78
C PRO A 177 -6.97 2.10 27.61
N VAL A 178 -8.03 2.30 26.84
CA VAL A 178 -8.67 3.61 26.59
C VAL A 178 -10.14 3.53 26.99
N ALA A 179 -10.71 4.58 27.57
CA ALA A 179 -12.13 4.64 27.91
C ALA A 179 -13.02 4.81 26.67
N GLU A 180 -14.25 4.31 26.70
CA GLU A 180 -15.15 4.31 25.54
C GLU A 180 -15.55 5.71 25.06
N ASN A 181 -15.67 6.68 25.97
CA ASN A 181 -15.97 8.07 25.64
C ASN A 181 -14.93 8.71 24.71
N ALA A 182 -13.65 8.37 24.87
CA ALA A 182 -12.56 8.81 24.01
C ALA A 182 -12.62 8.20 22.59
N LEU A 183 -13.46 7.17 22.39
CA LEU A 183 -13.65 6.47 21.12
C LEU A 183 -15.03 6.75 20.49
N SER A 184 -15.74 7.76 21.00
CA SER A 184 -17.02 8.23 20.44
C SER A 184 -16.84 8.72 18.99
N LEU A 185 -15.75 9.45 18.72
CA LEU A 185 -15.32 9.93 17.40
C LEU A 185 -16.48 10.50 16.56
N PRO A 186 -17.13 11.58 17.02
CA PRO A 186 -18.25 12.21 16.31
C PRO A 186 -17.87 12.73 14.92
N GLU A 187 -16.59 13.02 14.68
CA GLU A 187 -16.03 13.47 13.40
C GLU A 187 -16.12 12.38 12.32
N VAL A 188 -16.19 11.10 12.73
CA VAL A 188 -16.31 9.96 11.82
C VAL A 188 -17.76 9.46 11.81
N SER A 189 -18.51 9.95 10.83
CA SER A 189 -19.86 9.47 10.51
C SER A 189 -19.86 7.98 10.13
N HIS A 190 -20.96 7.28 10.41
CA HIS A 190 -21.17 5.89 9.99
C HIS A 190 -21.14 5.69 8.47
N ARG A 191 -21.42 6.75 7.68
CA ARG A 191 -21.35 6.72 6.21
C ARG A 191 -19.96 7.05 5.67
N SER A 192 -19.03 7.45 6.53
CA SER A 192 -17.66 7.79 6.13
C SER A 192 -16.92 6.56 5.60
N PRO A 193 -16.04 6.70 4.59
CA PRO A 193 -15.12 5.63 4.21
C PRO A 193 -14.17 5.21 5.35
N LEU A 194 -14.05 6.02 6.40
CA LEU A 194 -13.27 5.73 7.61
C LEU A 194 -14.04 4.96 8.70
N ALA A 195 -15.33 4.66 8.49
CA ALA A 195 -16.12 3.94 9.49
C ALA A 195 -15.54 2.54 9.87
N PRO A 196 -15.00 1.73 8.94
CA PRO A 196 -14.35 0.47 9.30
C PRO A 196 -13.13 0.66 10.21
N TRP A 197 -12.37 1.73 10.03
CA TRP A 197 -11.23 2.07 10.89
C TRP A 197 -11.68 2.44 12.31
N LYS A 198 -12.83 3.12 12.44
CA LYS A 198 -13.46 3.40 13.74
C LYS A 198 -13.88 2.11 14.46
N LEU A 199 -14.47 1.15 13.73
CA LEU A 199 -14.83 -0.15 14.30
C LEU A 199 -13.60 -0.94 14.77
N LEU A 200 -12.54 -0.98 13.94
CA LEU A 200 -11.28 -1.61 14.33
C LEU A 200 -10.69 -0.99 15.60
N THR A 201 -10.66 0.34 15.68
CA THR A 201 -10.14 1.06 16.86
C THR A 201 -10.91 0.70 18.12
N ARG A 202 -12.25 0.61 18.03
CA ARG A 202 -13.11 0.19 19.15
C ARG A 202 -12.90 -1.28 19.53
N ALA A 203 -12.72 -2.16 18.54
CA ALA A 203 -12.39 -3.56 18.79
C ALA A 203 -11.09 -3.71 19.60
N ILE A 204 -10.02 -3.03 19.18
CA ILE A 204 -8.73 -3.06 19.88
C ILE A 204 -8.87 -2.57 21.33
N ALA A 205 -9.62 -1.48 21.54
CA ALA A 205 -9.84 -0.97 22.89
C ALA A 205 -10.65 -1.94 23.78
N SER A 206 -11.72 -2.54 23.24
CA SER A 206 -12.49 -3.57 23.97
C SER A 206 -11.64 -4.80 24.29
N PHE A 207 -10.74 -5.20 23.39
CA PHE A 207 -9.77 -6.26 23.64
C PHE A 207 -8.89 -5.95 24.85
N TYR A 208 -8.30 -4.75 24.93
CA TYR A 208 -7.49 -4.35 26.10
C TYR A 208 -8.28 -4.21 27.39
N ARG A 209 -9.61 -4.01 27.34
CA ARG A 209 -10.49 -3.98 28.51
C ARG A 209 -11.02 -5.35 28.91
N GLY A 210 -10.70 -6.42 28.17
CA GLY A 210 -11.24 -7.77 28.40
C GLY A 210 -12.74 -7.91 28.04
N GLU A 211 -13.26 -6.99 27.22
CA GLU A 211 -14.65 -7.00 26.77
C GLU A 211 -14.79 -7.81 25.47
N ASP A 212 -14.52 -9.12 25.54
CA ASP A 212 -14.39 -9.98 24.37
C ASP A 212 -15.64 -9.97 23.46
N GLU A 213 -16.84 -9.94 24.05
CA GLU A 213 -18.10 -9.87 23.30
C GLU A 213 -18.24 -8.56 22.51
N SER A 214 -17.88 -7.43 23.12
CA SER A 214 -17.86 -6.13 22.44
C SER A 214 -16.81 -6.13 21.33
N CYS A 215 -15.63 -6.70 21.59
CA CYS A 215 -14.59 -6.87 20.59
C CYS A 215 -15.08 -7.68 19.38
N ARG A 216 -15.72 -8.83 19.60
CA ARG A 216 -16.30 -9.68 18.53
C ARG A 216 -17.32 -8.91 17.70
N ARG A 217 -18.27 -8.23 18.34
CA ARG A 217 -19.29 -7.42 17.64
C ARG A 217 -18.67 -6.35 16.74
N TYR A 218 -17.65 -5.65 17.22
CA TYR A 218 -16.99 -4.62 16.41
C TYR A 218 -16.23 -5.22 15.23
N VAL A 219 -15.52 -6.33 15.45
CA VAL A 219 -14.77 -7.05 14.41
C VAL A 219 -15.69 -7.62 13.34
N ASP A 220 -16.84 -8.17 13.71
CA ASP A 220 -17.83 -8.73 12.77
C ASP A 220 -18.54 -7.66 11.95
N GLY A 221 -18.59 -6.42 12.45
CA GLY A 221 -19.15 -5.28 11.73
C GLY A 221 -18.20 -4.65 10.70
N ILE A 222 -16.94 -5.08 10.61
CA ILE A 222 -15.97 -4.51 9.66
C ILE A 222 -16.32 -4.97 8.24
N ASP A 223 -16.41 -4.00 7.31
CA ASP A 223 -16.66 -4.26 5.88
C ASP A 223 -15.58 -5.21 5.33
N PRO A 224 -15.95 -6.38 4.77
CA PRO A 224 -15.00 -7.37 4.26
C PRO A 224 -14.07 -6.88 3.15
N GLN A 225 -14.44 -5.81 2.45
CA GLN A 225 -13.63 -5.22 1.39
C GLN A 225 -12.72 -4.10 1.90
N SER A 226 -12.86 -3.69 3.17
CA SER A 226 -12.09 -2.59 3.73
C SER A 226 -10.67 -2.97 4.15
N VAL A 227 -9.75 -2.01 4.18
CA VAL A 227 -8.38 -2.24 4.67
C VAL A 227 -8.35 -2.86 6.08
N PRO A 228 -9.12 -2.37 7.08
CA PRO A 228 -9.14 -2.95 8.43
C PRO A 228 -9.45 -4.44 8.49
N GLN A 229 -10.16 -4.99 7.49
CA GLN A 229 -10.48 -6.42 7.43
C GLN A 229 -9.23 -7.30 7.50
N ARG A 230 -8.08 -6.82 7.03
CA ARG A 230 -6.81 -7.57 7.05
C ARG A 230 -6.37 -7.94 8.48
N LEU A 231 -6.82 -7.21 9.50
CA LEU A 231 -6.48 -7.45 10.91
C LEU A 231 -7.53 -8.29 11.65
N VAL A 232 -8.72 -8.46 11.07
CA VAL A 232 -9.83 -9.21 11.67
C VAL A 232 -9.45 -10.65 12.03
N PRO A 233 -8.83 -11.46 11.14
CA PRO A 233 -8.46 -12.84 11.46
C PRO A 233 -7.48 -12.92 12.65
N THR A 234 -6.53 -11.99 12.74
CA THR A 234 -5.56 -11.95 13.83
C THR A 234 -6.22 -11.64 15.16
N ILE A 235 -7.12 -10.64 15.20
CA ILE A 235 -7.85 -10.29 16.42
C ILE A 235 -8.75 -11.45 16.86
N LYS A 236 -9.43 -12.13 15.93
CA LYS A 236 -10.26 -13.31 16.25
C LYS A 236 -9.43 -14.44 16.88
N ALA A 237 -8.25 -14.74 16.34
CA ALA A 237 -7.36 -15.75 16.91
C ALA A 237 -6.89 -15.37 18.33
N MET A 238 -6.58 -14.08 18.55
CA MET A 238 -6.21 -13.59 19.89
C MET A 238 -7.34 -13.76 20.92
N LEU A 239 -8.60 -13.62 20.50
CA LEU A 239 -9.79 -13.81 21.36
C LEU A 239 -10.12 -15.26 21.68
N THR A 240 -9.76 -16.22 20.82
CA THR A 240 -10.02 -17.64 21.04
C THR A 240 -8.89 -18.33 21.79
N GLY A 241 -7.76 -17.65 22.01
CA GLY A 241 -6.55 -18.25 22.58
C GLY A 241 -5.87 -19.23 21.62
N GLU A 242 -6.36 -19.36 20.39
CA GLU A 242 -5.70 -20.13 19.34
C GLU A 242 -4.51 -19.30 18.86
N THR A 243 -3.31 -19.87 18.93
CA THR A 243 -2.13 -19.23 18.33
C THR A 243 -2.44 -18.93 16.86
N ALA A 244 -2.48 -17.64 16.52
CA ALA A 244 -2.72 -17.17 15.17
C ALA A 244 -1.88 -17.98 14.18
N ALA A 245 -2.49 -18.36 13.05
CA ALA A 245 -1.81 -19.07 11.97
C ALA A 245 -0.40 -18.50 11.75
N PRO A 246 0.62 -19.35 11.51
CA PRO A 246 2.01 -18.92 11.47
C PRO A 246 2.17 -17.68 10.62
N LEU A 247 2.76 -16.63 11.22
CA LEU A 247 2.95 -15.34 10.57
C LEU A 247 3.57 -15.56 9.19
N THR A 248 3.04 -14.88 8.18
CA THR A 248 3.71 -14.85 6.88
C THR A 248 5.15 -14.35 7.06
N PRO A 249 6.11 -14.75 6.20
CA PRO A 249 7.50 -14.32 6.33
C PRO A 249 7.66 -12.80 6.45
N ALA A 250 6.81 -12.03 5.76
CA ALA A 250 6.75 -10.57 5.85
C ALA A 250 6.30 -10.06 7.23
N ALA A 251 5.24 -10.65 7.80
CA ALA A 251 4.77 -10.30 9.14
C ALA A 251 5.78 -10.72 10.23
N GLY A 252 6.47 -11.86 10.04
CA GLY A 252 7.58 -12.30 10.89
C GLY A 252 8.76 -11.34 10.87
N ALA A 253 9.15 -10.86 9.68
CA ALA A 253 10.21 -9.87 9.52
C ALA A 253 9.85 -8.52 10.16
N LEU A 254 8.61 -8.07 10.02
CA LEU A 254 8.12 -6.85 10.68
C LEU A 254 8.13 -7.00 12.21
N ARG A 255 7.63 -8.11 12.74
CA ARG A 255 7.67 -8.41 14.17
C ARG A 255 9.10 -8.32 14.71
N ALA A 256 10.06 -8.95 14.02
CA ALA A 256 11.48 -8.92 14.41
C ALA A 256 12.10 -7.51 14.39
N ARG A 257 11.60 -6.61 13.51
CA ARG A 257 12.02 -5.19 13.50
C ARG A 257 11.41 -4.41 14.66
N ILE A 258 10.14 -4.66 14.98
CA ILE A 258 9.44 -3.98 16.07
C ILE A 258 10.04 -4.36 17.43
N THR A 259 10.26 -5.65 17.71
CA THR A 259 10.90 -6.08 18.99
C THR A 259 12.32 -5.55 19.14
N LYS A 260 13.09 -5.47 18.05
CA LYS A 260 14.42 -4.81 18.08
C LYS A 260 14.32 -3.32 18.40
N SER A 261 13.28 -2.61 17.92
CA SER A 261 13.09 -1.19 18.21
C SER A 261 12.63 -0.92 19.64
N VAL A 262 11.76 -1.77 20.19
CA VAL A 262 11.28 -1.66 21.58
C VAL A 262 12.43 -1.91 22.56
N HIS A 263 13.25 -2.93 22.33
CA HIS A 263 14.46 -3.16 23.14
C HIS A 263 15.58 -2.13 22.92
N ALA A 264 15.59 -1.40 21.81
CA ALA A 264 16.50 -0.28 21.62
C ALA A 264 16.03 0.96 22.42
N ALA A 265 14.71 1.16 22.56
CA ALA A 265 14.12 2.25 23.34
C ALA A 265 14.17 2.00 24.86
N GLU A 266 14.16 0.74 25.31
CA GLU A 266 14.20 0.34 26.72
C GLU A 266 15.61 0.23 27.32
N ARG A 267 16.69 0.46 26.55
CA ARG A 267 18.03 0.48 27.16
C ARG A 267 18.13 1.66 28.13
N PRO A 268 18.35 1.44 29.43
CA PRO A 268 18.61 2.54 30.35
C PRO A 268 19.89 3.26 29.89
N ARG A 269 19.85 4.59 29.83
CA ARG A 269 21.07 5.40 29.69
C ARG A 269 21.95 5.06 30.89
N GLY A 270 22.94 4.21 30.67
CA GLY A 270 23.94 3.86 31.68
C GLY A 270 24.63 5.13 32.20
N PRO A 271 25.05 5.15 33.48
CA PRO A 271 25.68 6.31 34.08
C PRO A 271 27.02 6.61 33.41
N GLY A 272 27.35 7.90 33.37
CA GLY A 272 28.39 8.50 32.55
C GLY A 272 29.75 7.79 32.59
N SER A 273 30.33 7.62 31.41
CA SER A 273 31.74 7.34 31.22
C SER A 273 32.56 8.53 31.72
N GLY A 274 32.90 8.51 33.02
CA GLY A 274 33.94 9.35 33.60
C GLY A 274 35.32 8.85 33.16
N ALA A 275 35.77 9.29 31.99
CA ALA A 275 37.14 9.07 31.54
C ALA A 275 38.08 10.13 32.18
N ARG A 276 38.73 9.69 33.26
CA ARG A 276 39.99 10.15 33.87
C ARG A 276 40.75 11.27 33.14
N VAL A 277 40.72 12.47 33.72
CA VAL A 277 41.78 13.47 33.54
C VAL A 277 43.00 13.03 34.36
N ARG A 278 44.08 12.69 33.66
CA ARG A 278 45.38 12.32 34.21
C ARG A 278 46.07 13.59 34.78
N ARG A 279 45.97 13.83 36.08
CA ARG A 279 46.79 14.85 36.76
C ARG A 279 48.20 14.33 36.98
N GLN A 280 49.18 14.95 36.32
CA GLN A 280 50.60 14.83 36.63
C GLN A 280 50.91 15.56 37.95
N ARG A 281 51.82 14.99 38.75
CA ARG A 281 52.33 15.55 40.02
C ARG A 281 53.18 16.81 39.77
N PRO A 282 53.15 17.81 40.66
CA PRO A 282 54.10 18.91 40.63
C PRO A 282 55.34 18.60 41.50
N HIS A 283 56.50 19.04 41.03
CA HIS A 283 57.73 19.14 41.80
C HIS A 283 57.87 20.56 42.39
N SER A 284 58.05 20.59 43.72
CA SER A 284 58.97 21.43 44.51
C SER A 284 58.94 22.97 44.52
N GLN A 285 58.97 23.46 45.77
CA GLN A 285 59.65 24.64 46.33
C GLN A 285 58.89 25.97 46.45
N GLY A 286 58.89 26.52 47.68
CA GLY A 286 58.58 27.92 47.99
C GLY A 286 57.77 28.15 49.29
N HIS A 287 58.45 28.15 50.44
CA HIS A 287 57.99 28.67 51.75
C HIS A 287 57.99 30.22 51.77
N PRO A 288 57.61 30.93 52.86
CA PRO A 288 56.49 30.81 53.82
C PRO A 288 55.85 32.21 54.14
N SER A 289 55.09 32.31 55.25
CA SER A 289 54.58 33.51 55.96
C SER A 289 53.13 33.87 55.61
N GLY A 290 52.17 34.07 56.52
CA GLY A 290 52.13 34.15 57.98
C GLY A 290 50.64 34.19 58.43
N PRO A 291 50.35 34.29 59.74
CA PRO A 291 49.06 33.90 60.31
C PRO A 291 48.13 35.08 60.64
N GLY A 292 46.83 34.83 60.69
CA GLY A 292 45.83 35.75 61.24
C GLY A 292 44.42 35.16 61.10
N SER A 293 43.89 34.53 62.14
CA SER A 293 43.10 35.14 63.22
C SER A 293 41.62 35.38 62.87
N VAL A 294 40.80 34.54 63.49
CA VAL A 294 39.59 34.82 64.32
C VAL A 294 38.43 35.67 63.77
N SER A 295 37.23 35.19 64.14
CA SER A 295 35.94 35.89 64.34
C SER A 295 34.91 35.66 63.23
N ALA A 296 33.85 34.86 63.46
CA ALA A 296 32.68 35.11 64.32
C ALA A 296 31.68 36.10 63.70
N SER A 297 30.48 35.61 63.35
CA SER A 297 29.16 36.21 63.59
C SER A 297 28.10 35.34 62.86
N LEU A 298 27.25 34.53 63.51
CA LEU A 298 26.05 34.86 64.29
C LEU A 298 24.99 35.72 63.56
N ALA A 299 23.74 35.25 63.66
CA ALA A 299 22.43 35.81 63.29
C ALA A 299 22.08 35.76 61.77
N ARG A 300 21.18 34.90 61.24
CA ARG A 300 19.74 34.60 61.54
C ARG A 300 18.81 35.80 61.13
N PRO A 301 17.50 35.61 60.94
CA PRO A 301 16.79 35.07 59.77
C PRO A 301 15.73 36.05 59.19
N ALA A 302 15.15 35.72 58.04
CA ALA A 302 13.71 35.74 57.73
C ALA A 302 13.48 35.05 56.39
#